data_AF-A0A7Y9SJ51-F1
#
_entry.id   AF-A0A7Y9SJ51-F1
#
_cell.length_a   1.000
_cell.length_b   1.000
_cell.length_c   1.000
_cell.angle_alpha   90.00
_cell.angle_beta   90.00
_cell.angle_gamma   90.00
#
_symmetry.space_group_name_H-M   'P 1'
#
loop_
_entity.id
_entity.type
_entity.pdbx_description
1 polymer ?
#
loop_
_entity_poly.entity_id
_entity_poly.type
_entity_poly.pdbx_seq_one_letter_code
_entity_poly.pdbx_strand_id
1 'polypeptide(L)'
;MGVRVLCFVLMVLITPYGWYTWVFALGAVFLPYVAVVFANVGATDRVARSVNPERQITAPVAAEPAPAPTERVLRIQESAPPPRRGEGE
;
A
#
# COMPACT_ATOMS: atom_id res chain seq x y z
N MET A 1 -4.47 -12.09 10.86
CA MET A 1 -5.50 -11.79 11.89
C MET A 1 -5.84 -12.99 12.75
N GLY A 2 -6.03 -14.19 12.20
CA GLY A 2 -6.33 -15.41 13.00
C GLY A 2 -5.32 -15.72 14.12
N VAL A 3 -4.02 -15.55 13.88
CA VAL A 3 -2.98 -15.80 14.91
C VAL A 3 -3.06 -14.80 16.08
N ARG A 4 -3.36 -13.51 15.81
CA ARG A 4 -3.61 -12.52 16.86
C ARG A 4 -4.82 -12.92 17.71
N VAL A 5 -5.91 -13.34 17.06
CA VAL A 5 -7.15 -13.78 17.74
C VAL A 5 -6.90 -15.03 18.59
N LEU A 6 -6.16 -16.02 18.08
CA LEU A 6 -5.79 -17.22 18.83
C LEU A 6 -4.99 -16.88 20.09
N CYS A 7 -4.03 -15.97 19.99
CA CYS A 7 -3.22 -15.53 21.14
C CYS A 7 -4.07 -14.82 22.22
N PHE A 8 -5.05 -14.01 21.79
CA PHE A 8 -5.99 -13.35 22.71
C PHE A 8 -6.93 -14.36 23.40
N VAL A 9 -7.44 -15.34 22.65
CA VAL A 9 -8.28 -16.43 23.19
C VAL A 9 -7.49 -17.28 24.18
N LEU A 10 -6.26 -17.66 23.85
CA LEU A 10 -5.36 -18.38 24.75
C LEU A 10 -5.11 -17.58 26.04
N MET A 11 -4.89 -16.26 25.95
CA MET A 11 -4.72 -15.41 27.12
C MET A 11 -5.94 -15.41 28.05
N VAL A 12 -7.16 -15.33 27.49
CA VAL A 12 -8.43 -15.37 28.25
C VAL A 12 -8.72 -16.75 28.85
N LEU A 13 -8.24 -17.83 28.22
CA LEU A 13 -8.43 -19.19 28.72
C LEU A 13 -7.35 -19.59 29.75
N ILE A 14 -6.17 -18.96 29.71
CA ILE A 14 -5.02 -19.21 30.60
C ILE A 14 -4.97 -18.22 31.79
N THR A 15 -5.89 -17.26 31.85
CA THR A 15 -5.93 -16.19 32.86
C THR A 15 -6.06 -16.56 34.34
N PRO A 16 -6.32 -17.81 34.81
CA PRO A 16 -6.24 -18.04 36.25
C PRO A 16 -4.82 -18.27 36.83
N TYR A 17 -3.72 -18.38 36.06
CA TYR A 17 -2.40 -18.71 36.67
C TYR A 17 -1.16 -17.99 36.09
N GLY A 18 -0.77 -16.90 36.77
CA GLY A 18 0.64 -16.53 36.97
C GLY A 18 1.40 -15.93 35.78
N TRP A 19 2.73 -16.02 35.87
CA TRP A 19 3.74 -15.36 35.04
C TRP A 19 3.63 -15.61 33.52
N TYR A 20 2.92 -16.66 33.10
CA TYR A 20 2.71 -17.00 31.70
C TYR A 20 1.77 -16.04 30.96
N THR A 21 0.88 -15.34 31.67
CA THR A 21 -0.01 -14.33 31.06
C THR A 21 0.77 -13.23 30.34
N TRP A 22 1.91 -12.80 30.91
CA TRP A 22 2.81 -11.81 30.29
C TRP A 22 3.47 -12.33 29.01
N VAL A 23 3.78 -13.62 28.94
CA VAL A 23 4.35 -14.25 27.73
C VAL A 23 3.33 -14.28 26.60
N PHE A 24 2.08 -14.64 26.87
CA PHE A 24 1.00 -14.57 25.88
C PHE A 24 0.66 -13.14 25.48
N ALA A 25 0.69 -12.19 26.42
CA ALA A 25 0.48 -10.77 26.12
C ALA A 25 1.57 -10.22 25.18
N LEU A 26 2.85 -10.49 25.46
CA LEU A 26 3.94 -10.13 24.56
C LEU A 26 3.79 -10.83 23.21
N GLY A 27 3.52 -12.14 23.21
CA GLY A 27 3.29 -12.92 22.00
C GLY A 27 2.22 -12.29 21.10
N ALA A 28 1.09 -11.87 21.66
CA ALA A 28 -0.01 -11.25 20.90
C ALA A 28 0.41 -9.94 20.17
N VAL A 29 1.36 -9.20 20.74
CA VAL A 29 1.87 -7.94 20.18
C VAL A 29 3.02 -8.18 19.19
N PHE A 30 4.00 -9.01 19.54
CA PHE A 30 5.24 -9.19 18.77
C PHE A 30 5.09 -10.18 17.60
N LEU A 31 4.37 -11.28 17.78
CA LEU A 31 4.14 -12.30 16.75
C LEU A 31 3.56 -11.74 15.44
N PRO A 32 2.56 -10.82 15.43
CA PRO A 32 2.08 -10.23 14.18
C PRO A 32 3.07 -9.28 13.51
N TYR A 33 3.94 -8.61 14.27
CA TYR A 33 4.98 -7.76 13.69
C TYR A 33 5.99 -8.62 12.93
N VAL A 34 6.46 -9.69 13.58
CA VAL A 34 7.37 -10.68 13.00
C VAL A 34 6.78 -11.33 11.74
N ALA A 35 5.48 -11.70 11.78
CA ALA A 35 4.79 -12.27 10.64
C ALA A 35 4.78 -11.34 9.41
N VAL A 36 4.56 -10.04 9.61
CA VAL A 36 4.57 -9.03 8.52
C VAL A 36 5.98 -8.82 8.00
N VAL A 37 6.99 -8.77 8.86
CA VAL A 37 8.39 -8.65 8.44
C VAL A 37 8.80 -9.84 7.56
N PHE A 38 8.53 -11.09 7.99
CA PHE A 38 8.83 -12.27 7.18
C PHE A 38 8.06 -12.32 5.86
N ALA A 39 6.77 -11.94 5.87
CA ALA A 39 5.97 -11.90 4.65
C ALA A 39 6.50 -10.88 3.64
N ASN A 40 6.99 -9.73 4.13
CA ASN A 40 7.49 -8.65 3.27
C ASN A 40 8.96 -8.86 2.84
N VAL A 41 9.80 -9.50 3.67
CA VAL A 41 11.21 -9.78 3.35
C VAL A 41 11.35 -10.67 2.10
N GLY A 42 10.42 -11.60 1.86
CA GLY A 42 10.44 -12.47 0.68
C GLY A 42 9.61 -11.97 -0.52
N ALA A 43 8.95 -10.80 -0.40
CA ALA A 43 8.04 -10.31 -1.44
C ALA A 43 8.74 -9.52 -2.55
N THR A 44 10.05 -9.26 -2.44
CA THR A 44 10.81 -8.48 -3.42
C THR A 44 10.86 -9.15 -4.80
N ASP A 45 10.75 -10.48 -4.89
CA ASP A 45 10.84 -11.23 -6.15
C ASP A 45 9.53 -11.29 -6.97
N ARG A 46 8.39 -10.89 -6.40
CA ARG A 46 7.08 -10.97 -7.08
C ARG A 46 6.54 -9.61 -7.52
N VAL A 47 7.42 -8.69 -7.91
CA VAL A 47 6.98 -7.52 -8.66
C VAL A 47 6.53 -8.02 -10.03
N ALA A 48 5.21 -8.13 -10.23
CA ALA A 48 4.65 -8.39 -11.54
C ALA A 48 5.28 -7.41 -12.53
N ARG A 49 5.80 -7.92 -13.65
CA ARG A 49 6.40 -7.10 -14.70
C ARG A 49 5.48 -5.92 -14.97
N SER A 50 5.99 -4.70 -14.81
CA SER A 50 5.22 -3.49 -15.11
C SER A 50 4.73 -3.59 -16.55
N VAL A 51 3.42 -3.77 -16.72
CA VAL A 51 2.77 -3.78 -18.03
C VAL A 51 2.37 -2.36 -18.35
N ASN A 52 2.71 -1.90 -19.56
CA ASN A 52 2.29 -0.57 -20.00
C ASN A 52 0.75 -0.57 -20.15
N PRO A 53 0.03 0.41 -19.56
CA PRO A 53 -1.41 0.47 -19.70
C PRO A 53 -1.79 0.68 -21.17
N GLU A 54 -2.43 -0.32 -21.77
CA GLU A 54 -3.01 -0.23 -23.12
C GLU A 54 -3.99 0.95 -23.19
N ARG A 55 -3.88 1.80 -24.21
CA ARG A 55 -4.68 3.02 -24.35
C ARG A 55 -6.13 2.68 -24.71
N GLN A 56 -6.95 2.42 -23.69
CA GLN A 56 -8.36 2.02 -23.86
C GLN A 56 -9.31 3.17 -24.22
N ILE A 57 -8.86 4.43 -24.16
CA ILE A 57 -9.71 5.60 -24.45
C ILE A 57 -9.26 6.24 -25.77
N THR A 58 -10.10 6.16 -26.79
CA THR A 58 -9.94 6.90 -28.05
C THR A 58 -9.96 8.40 -27.75
N ALA A 59 -8.92 9.13 -28.19
CA ALA A 59 -8.89 10.58 -28.03
C ALA A 59 -10.07 11.19 -28.82
N PRO A 60 -10.84 12.11 -28.22
CA PRO A 60 -11.77 12.93 -29.01
C PRO A 60 -10.95 13.70 -30.05
N VAL A 61 -11.33 13.59 -31.32
CA VAL A 61 -10.82 14.50 -32.36
C VAL A 61 -11.32 15.89 -32.00
N ALA A 62 -10.40 16.85 -31.86
CA ALA A 62 -10.73 18.22 -31.48
C ALA A 62 -11.67 18.82 -32.54
N ALA A 63 -12.94 19.03 -32.17
CA ALA A 63 -13.87 19.86 -32.93
C ALA A 63 -13.66 21.34 -32.56
N GLU A 64 -13.84 22.22 -33.55
CA GLU A 64 -13.58 23.66 -33.46
C GLU A 64 -14.37 24.35 -32.32
N PRO A 65 -13.81 25.36 -31.62
CA PRO A 65 -14.33 25.81 -30.33
C PRO A 65 -15.64 26.60 -30.45
N ALA A 66 -16.69 26.17 -29.72
CA ALA A 66 -17.84 27.01 -29.41
C ALA A 66 -17.52 27.99 -28.26
N PRO A 67 -18.03 29.24 -28.26
CA PRO A 67 -17.73 30.21 -27.21
C PRO A 67 -18.40 29.83 -25.87
N ALA A 68 -17.62 29.81 -24.79
CA ALA A 68 -18.03 29.30 -23.47
C ALA A 68 -18.27 30.42 -22.42
N PRO A 69 -19.31 30.30 -21.56
CA PRO A 69 -19.46 31.13 -20.36
C PRO A 69 -18.47 30.72 -19.26
N THR A 70 -18.08 31.70 -18.44
CA THR A 70 -16.91 31.66 -17.54
C THR A 70 -17.19 30.94 -16.22
N GLU A 71 -16.67 29.73 -16.05
CA GLU A 71 -16.63 29.00 -14.78
C GLU A 71 -15.18 28.94 -14.26
N ARG A 72 -14.93 29.52 -13.08
CA ARG A 72 -13.58 29.65 -12.51
C ARG A 72 -13.21 28.39 -11.73
N VAL A 73 -12.72 27.38 -12.45
CA VAL A 73 -12.20 26.12 -11.88
C VAL A 73 -10.67 26.17 -11.79
N LEU A 74 -10.13 26.07 -10.56
CA LEU A 74 -8.69 25.94 -10.35
C LEU A 74 -8.28 24.45 -10.39
N ARG A 75 -7.43 24.08 -11.35
CA ARG A 75 -6.97 22.70 -11.55
C ARG A 75 -5.52 22.55 -11.09
N ILE A 76 -5.29 21.67 -10.10
CA ILE A 76 -3.96 21.27 -9.64
C ILE A 76 -3.35 20.34 -10.69
N GLN A 77 -2.10 20.60 -11.08
CA GLN A 77 -1.30 19.76 -11.98
C GLN A 77 0.00 19.39 -11.29
N GLU A 78 0.37 18.11 -11.31
CA GLU A 78 1.63 17.63 -10.78
C GLU A 78 2.77 17.93 -11.76
N SER A 79 3.89 18.43 -11.25
CA SER A 79 5.05 18.81 -12.06
C SER A 79 6.02 17.63 -12.17
N ALA A 80 6.52 17.36 -13.39
CA ALA A 80 7.40 16.23 -13.63
C ALA A 80 8.75 16.35 -12.89
N PRO A 81 9.36 15.23 -12.49
CA PRO A 81 10.69 15.23 -11.87
C PRO A 81 11.76 15.69 -12.88
N PRO A 82 12.81 16.43 -12.46
CA PRO A 82 13.89 16.84 -13.35
C PRO A 82 14.73 15.64 -13.85
N PRO A 83 15.27 15.70 -15.08
CA PRO A 83 16.04 14.60 -15.67
C PRO A 83 17.33 14.32 -14.90
N ARG A 84 17.68 13.03 -14.74
CA ARG A 84 19.00 12.64 -14.21
C ARG A 84 20.08 12.99 -15.23
N ARG A 85 20.94 13.95 -14.87
CA ARG A 85 22.12 14.37 -15.65
C ARG A 85 23.09 13.19 -15.77
N GLY A 86 23.07 12.44 -16.87
CA GLY A 86 23.99 11.33 -17.07
C GLY A 86 23.85 10.45 -18.32
N GLU A 87 22.82 10.60 -19.18
CA GLU A 87 22.73 9.82 -20.43
C GLU A 87 22.91 10.75 -21.64
N GLY A 88 24.18 11.05 -21.91
CA GLY A 88 24.61 11.74 -23.12
C GLY A 88 26.00 11.21 -23.48
N GLU A 89 26.04 10.35 -24.49
CA GLU A 89 27.22 9.96 -25.25
C GLU A 89 26.99 10.37 -26.71
#